data_AF-A0A5N5JTI9-F1
#
_entry.id   AF-A0A5N5JTI9-F1
#
_cell.length_a   1.000
_cell.length_b   1.000
_cell.length_c   1.000
_cell.angle_alpha   90.00
_cell.angle_beta   90.00
_cell.angle_gamma   90.00
#
_symmetry.space_group_name_H-M   'P 1'
#
loop_
_entity.id
_entity.type
_entity.pdbx_description
1 polymer ?
#
loop_
_entity_poly.entity_id
_entity_poly.type
_entity_poly.pdbx_seq_one_letter_code
_entity_poly.pdbx_strand_id
1 'polypeptide(L)'
;MGSSCLLSLTFCFLVLFNCCFAQIEQVTSQRGQQQQGTRRSQQQNECQFDRIKALEPARRIRSEAGVTEIWDENDQQFQCAGVVVMRHTIKQQGLLLPSYSNTPKGFHGAAIPGCPETFQSSGQNSRDRRESSEDQQQKDQHQKVRQVREGDVVALPAGVADWFYNNGDSPLVLVQLLDTSNAANQLDQDFRKFFLAGNPQQELQSQRSSNQRGQHEGESRRGQQERYRNLFGGFDERLLAEAFNVDTKLVRRMRNENDNRGIIVQVQHELQVVSPQESGEEEEREREHQRRQGGGSNGLEESFCTARLKHNINNPEDADVFNPQAGRLTTVNSLNLPILRHIQLSAQRGVLYPNALMTPNWNINAHSICYITRGSGRIQIVGDNGQAVFDGQVREGQVITAPQNFAVVKKAGSQGLEWVSFKTNDNARISQMAGRVSVIRAIPEDVLANAFQISREDARKLKNNRDEVSVFSSSQESRRGRD
;
A
#
# COMPACT_ATOMS: atom_id res chain seq x y z
N MET A 1 58.24 21.20 10.67
CA MET A 1 57.26 20.89 11.74
C MET A 1 55.89 21.49 11.40
N GLY A 2 55.32 21.16 10.23
CA GLY A 2 54.02 21.72 9.78
C GLY A 2 52.97 20.67 9.42
N SER A 3 53.37 19.41 9.16
CA SER A 3 52.44 18.38 8.67
C SER A 3 51.72 17.58 9.78
N SER A 4 52.23 17.55 11.01
CA SER A 4 51.58 16.81 12.11
C SER A 4 50.35 17.53 12.69
N CYS A 5 50.29 18.86 12.64
CA CYS A 5 49.12 19.60 13.15
C CYS A 5 47.90 19.47 12.23
N LEU A 6 48.10 19.41 10.91
CA LEU A 6 47.00 19.28 9.93
C LEU A 6 46.32 17.91 9.98
N LEU A 7 47.08 16.84 10.25
CA LEU A 7 46.56 15.47 10.43
C LEU A 7 45.77 15.32 11.74
N SER A 8 46.20 15.97 12.82
CA SER A 8 45.49 15.96 14.11
C SER A 8 44.14 16.70 14.03
N LEU A 9 44.12 17.85 13.34
CA LEU A 9 42.90 18.63 13.11
C LEU A 9 41.88 17.89 12.23
N THR A 10 42.32 17.22 11.16
CA THR A 10 41.42 16.42 10.31
C THR A 10 40.86 15.20 11.02
N PHE A 11 41.65 14.55 11.88
CA PHE A 11 41.14 13.43 12.69
C PHE A 11 40.15 13.89 13.76
N CYS A 12 40.37 15.05 14.39
CA CYS A 12 39.41 15.63 15.34
C CYS A 12 38.10 16.05 14.65
N PHE A 13 38.16 16.62 13.44
CA PHE A 13 36.96 16.96 12.67
C PHE A 13 36.17 15.72 12.23
N LEU A 14 36.85 14.64 11.83
CA LEU A 14 36.20 13.37 11.49
C LEU A 14 35.52 12.73 12.70
N VAL A 15 36.16 12.73 13.86
CA VAL A 15 35.57 12.17 15.09
C VAL A 15 34.39 13.04 15.57
N LEU A 16 34.50 14.36 15.55
CA LEU A 16 33.41 15.27 15.95
C LEU A 16 32.22 15.22 14.98
N PHE A 17 32.45 15.14 13.66
CA PHE A 17 31.35 14.99 12.70
C PHE A 17 30.67 13.62 12.81
N ASN A 18 31.41 12.52 12.97
CA ASN A 18 30.81 11.19 13.13
C ASN A 18 30.08 11.04 14.48
N CYS A 19 30.58 11.66 15.56
CA CYS A 19 29.87 11.70 16.84
C CYS A 19 28.60 12.58 16.79
N CYS A 20 28.63 13.71 16.08
CA CYS A 20 27.43 14.55 15.88
C CYS A 20 26.35 13.85 15.04
N PHE A 21 26.72 13.11 14.00
CA PHE A 21 25.74 12.34 13.22
C PHE A 21 25.18 11.13 13.98
N ALA A 22 26.02 10.43 14.76
CA ALA A 22 25.56 9.33 15.62
C ALA A 22 24.63 9.82 16.75
N GLN A 23 24.85 11.04 17.28
CA GLN A 23 23.94 11.65 18.25
C GLN A 23 22.64 12.16 17.62
N ILE A 24 22.63 12.61 16.37
CA ILE A 24 21.39 12.99 15.66
C ILE A 24 20.54 11.75 15.32
N GLU A 25 21.15 10.62 14.94
CA GLU A 25 20.46 9.34 14.76
C GLU A 25 19.94 8.77 16.10
N GLN A 26 20.70 8.91 17.19
CA GLN A 26 20.23 8.51 18.52
C GLN A 26 19.11 9.41 19.07
N VAL A 27 19.12 10.73 18.81
CA VAL A 27 18.07 11.65 19.28
C VAL A 27 16.77 11.52 18.47
N THR A 28 16.85 11.19 17.17
CA THR A 28 15.66 10.86 16.36
C THR A 28 15.10 9.47 16.69
N SER A 29 15.96 8.49 16.98
CA SER A 29 15.56 7.16 17.47
C SER A 29 14.95 7.20 18.89
N GLN A 30 15.53 7.97 19.81
CA GLN A 30 15.04 8.09 21.19
C GLN A 30 13.75 8.90 21.33
N ARG A 31 13.51 9.93 20.50
CA ARG A 31 12.19 10.60 20.46
C ARG A 31 11.09 9.70 19.90
N GLY A 32 11.41 8.82 18.94
CA GLY A 32 10.51 7.77 18.47
C GLY A 32 10.18 6.73 19.55
N GLN A 33 11.16 6.38 20.40
CA GLN A 33 10.96 5.45 21.52
C GLN A 33 10.20 6.06 22.71
N GLN A 34 10.42 7.34 23.03
CA GLN A 34 9.68 8.01 24.11
C GLN A 34 8.21 8.29 23.75
N GLN A 35 7.86 8.49 22.48
CA GLN A 35 6.45 8.55 22.04
C GLN A 35 5.78 7.16 21.90
N GLN A 36 6.56 6.09 21.71
CA GLN A 36 6.03 4.72 21.78
C GLN A 36 5.65 4.29 23.20
N GLY A 37 6.34 4.82 24.23
CA GLY A 37 6.09 4.51 25.63
C GLY A 37 4.71 4.97 26.14
N THR A 38 4.22 6.13 25.69
CA THR A 38 2.92 6.68 26.09
C THR A 38 1.74 6.16 25.26
N ARG A 39 1.95 5.74 24.00
CA ARG A 39 0.89 5.14 23.16
C ARG A 39 0.48 3.71 23.59
N ARG A 40 1.38 2.97 24.25
CA ARG A 40 1.10 1.60 24.76
C ARG A 40 0.05 1.54 25.88
N SER A 41 -0.27 2.66 26.54
CA SER A 41 -1.19 2.68 27.67
C SER A 41 -2.67 2.61 27.29
N GLN A 42 -3.05 3.00 26.06
CA GLN A 42 -4.46 3.00 25.61
C GLN A 42 -4.88 1.71 24.86
N GLN A 43 -3.93 0.87 24.43
CA GLN A 43 -4.17 -0.32 23.61
C GLN A 43 -4.02 -1.64 24.38
N GLN A 44 -4.26 -1.66 25.69
CA GLN A 44 -4.27 -2.91 26.43
C GLN A 44 -5.43 -3.77 25.92
N ASN A 45 -5.11 -4.82 25.15
CA ASN A 45 -5.99 -5.88 24.63
C ASN A 45 -6.54 -5.76 23.19
N GLU A 46 -6.16 -4.75 22.39
CA GLU A 46 -6.73 -4.60 21.02
C GLU A 46 -6.45 -5.83 20.11
N CYS A 47 -5.33 -6.52 20.31
CA CYS A 47 -4.92 -7.70 19.55
C CYS A 47 -5.22 -9.05 20.25
N GLN A 48 -6.05 -9.08 21.28
CA GLN A 48 -6.51 -10.33 21.90
C GLN A 48 -7.76 -10.83 21.18
N PHE A 49 -7.62 -11.90 20.39
CA PHE A 49 -8.71 -12.41 19.57
C PHE A 49 -9.25 -13.74 20.11
N ASP A 50 -10.54 -13.77 20.40
CA ASP A 50 -11.28 -15.04 20.52
C ASP A 50 -11.65 -15.58 19.13
N ARG A 51 -11.93 -14.67 18.18
CA ARG A 51 -12.36 -15.02 16.83
C ARG A 51 -11.97 -13.95 15.81
N ILE A 52 -11.40 -14.39 14.70
CA ILE A 52 -11.16 -13.62 13.48
C ILE A 52 -12.22 -14.01 12.44
N LYS A 53 -12.52 -13.12 11.48
CA LYS A 53 -13.51 -13.35 10.41
C LYS A 53 -12.95 -12.90 9.06
N ALA A 54 -13.36 -13.58 8.00
CA ALA A 54 -13.23 -13.05 6.65
C ALA A 54 -14.33 -11.99 6.43
N LEU A 55 -13.92 -10.77 6.10
CA LEU A 55 -14.77 -9.58 6.06
C LEU A 55 -15.05 -9.13 4.63
N GLU A 56 -16.29 -8.73 4.38
CA GLU A 56 -16.71 -8.02 3.18
C GLU A 56 -16.83 -6.51 3.49
N PRO A 57 -16.87 -5.62 2.48
CA PRO A 57 -17.03 -4.19 2.73
C PRO A 57 -18.30 -3.87 3.52
N ALA A 58 -18.21 -2.96 4.48
CA ALA A 58 -19.33 -2.55 5.33
C ALA A 58 -20.09 -1.33 4.74
N ARG A 59 -19.38 -0.46 4.02
CA ARG A 59 -19.94 0.75 3.41
C ARG A 59 -19.72 0.74 1.91
N ARG A 60 -20.70 1.27 1.17
CA ARG A 60 -20.67 1.40 -0.29
C ARG A 60 -21.17 2.77 -0.73
N ILE A 61 -20.27 3.61 -1.23
CA ILE A 61 -20.52 4.98 -1.66
C ILE A 61 -20.50 5.05 -3.18
N ARG A 62 -21.62 5.45 -3.79
CA ARG A 62 -21.73 5.60 -5.25
C ARG A 62 -21.19 6.96 -5.69
N SER A 63 -20.59 6.99 -6.87
CA SER A 63 -20.23 8.21 -7.60
C SER A 63 -20.72 8.06 -9.04
N GLU A 64 -20.70 9.16 -9.79
CA GLU A 64 -21.16 9.21 -11.18
C GLU A 64 -20.54 8.10 -12.05
N ALA A 65 -19.21 7.97 -12.02
CA ALA A 65 -18.45 7.03 -12.83
C ALA A 65 -17.80 5.90 -12.01
N GLY A 66 -18.35 5.55 -10.84
CA GLY A 66 -17.75 4.47 -10.05
C GLY A 66 -18.39 4.21 -8.69
N VAL A 67 -17.75 3.35 -7.92
CA VAL A 67 -18.14 3.03 -6.55
C VAL A 67 -16.91 2.91 -5.65
N THR A 68 -17.06 3.37 -4.41
CA THR A 68 -16.08 3.19 -3.34
C THR A 68 -16.68 2.33 -2.26
N GLU A 69 -15.96 1.30 -1.84
CA GLU A 69 -16.33 0.37 -0.79
C GLU A 69 -15.31 0.45 0.34
N ILE A 70 -15.76 0.48 1.58
CA ILE A 70 -14.89 0.64 2.76
C ILE A 70 -15.24 -0.47 3.74
N TRP A 71 -14.22 -1.18 4.23
CA TRP A 71 -14.37 -2.15 5.31
C TRP A 71 -14.53 -1.41 6.64
N ASP A 72 -15.26 -2.00 7.59
CA ASP A 72 -15.51 -1.36 8.88
C ASP A 72 -14.20 -1.19 9.66
N GLU A 73 -13.68 0.03 9.71
CA GLU A 73 -12.44 0.37 10.42
C GLU A 73 -12.49 0.17 11.94
N ASN A 74 -13.68 -0.07 12.49
CA ASN A 74 -13.90 -0.41 13.90
C ASN A 74 -13.86 -1.92 14.17
N ASP A 75 -13.78 -2.77 13.13
CA ASP A 75 -13.53 -4.20 13.35
C ASP A 75 -12.19 -4.38 14.07
N GLN A 76 -12.20 -5.22 15.11
CA GLN A 76 -11.04 -5.45 15.97
C GLN A 76 -9.79 -5.85 15.17
N GLN A 77 -9.96 -6.56 14.04
CA GLN A 77 -8.85 -6.95 13.17
C GLN A 77 -8.11 -5.73 12.59
N PHE A 78 -8.84 -4.69 12.20
CA PHE A 78 -8.27 -3.48 11.61
C PHE A 78 -7.80 -2.48 12.66
N GLN A 79 -8.41 -2.46 13.84
CA GLN A 79 -7.91 -1.70 14.99
C GLN A 79 -6.57 -2.26 15.48
N CYS A 80 -6.49 -3.57 15.73
CA CYS A 80 -5.24 -4.25 16.11
C CYS A 80 -4.12 -4.03 15.08
N ALA A 81 -4.43 -4.17 13.79
CA ALA A 81 -3.44 -3.97 12.73
C ALA A 81 -3.13 -2.49 12.46
N GLY A 82 -3.93 -1.56 12.99
CA GLY A 82 -3.73 -0.13 12.78
C GLY A 82 -3.97 0.32 11.34
N VAL A 83 -4.91 -0.30 10.61
CA VAL A 83 -5.13 -0.03 9.18
C VAL A 83 -6.60 0.25 8.84
N VAL A 84 -6.83 0.74 7.61
CA VAL A 84 -8.14 0.79 6.96
C VAL A 84 -8.01 0.23 5.55
N VAL A 85 -9.02 -0.52 5.10
CA VAL A 85 -9.07 -1.09 3.75
C VAL A 85 -10.24 -0.47 2.99
N MET A 86 -9.99 -0.10 1.73
CA MET A 86 -11.03 0.40 0.84
C MET A 86 -10.81 -0.08 -0.60
N ARG A 87 -11.87 -0.17 -1.37
CA ARG A 87 -11.86 -0.58 -2.77
C ARG A 87 -12.56 0.47 -3.62
N HIS A 88 -11.90 0.93 -4.67
CA HIS A 88 -12.51 1.77 -5.70
C HIS A 88 -12.72 0.93 -6.96
N THR A 89 -13.90 1.04 -7.56
CA THR A 89 -14.19 0.53 -8.90
C THR A 89 -14.54 1.72 -9.79
N ILE A 90 -13.67 2.02 -10.75
CA ILE A 90 -13.74 3.18 -11.62
C ILE A 90 -14.14 2.68 -13.01
N LYS A 91 -15.28 3.15 -13.53
CA LYS A 91 -15.77 2.79 -14.87
C LYS A 91 -14.86 3.38 -15.96
N GLN A 92 -15.04 2.93 -17.20
CA GLN A 92 -14.37 3.53 -18.36
C GLN A 92 -14.59 5.04 -18.38
N GLN A 93 -13.53 5.79 -18.65
CA GLN A 93 -13.47 7.26 -18.64
C GLN A 93 -13.87 7.88 -17.29
N GLY A 94 -13.82 7.12 -16.20
CA GLY A 94 -13.99 7.62 -14.84
C GLY A 94 -12.70 8.25 -14.31
N LEU A 95 -12.83 9.40 -13.65
CA LEU A 95 -11.76 10.12 -12.95
C LEU A 95 -12.01 10.12 -11.45
N LEU A 96 -11.17 9.40 -10.69
CA LEU A 96 -11.08 9.56 -9.24
C LEU A 96 -10.41 10.89 -8.93
N LEU A 97 -11.16 11.78 -8.30
CA LEU A 97 -10.78 13.17 -8.06
C LEU A 97 -9.53 13.30 -7.16
N PRO A 98 -8.72 14.36 -7.35
CA PRO A 98 -7.51 14.58 -6.57
C PRO A 98 -7.76 14.68 -5.06
N SER A 99 -7.00 13.91 -4.27
CA SER A 99 -7.06 13.94 -2.81
C SER A 99 -5.71 13.58 -2.17
N TYR A 100 -5.48 13.93 -0.91
CA TYR A 100 -4.36 13.37 -0.13
C TYR A 100 -4.86 12.77 1.20
N SER A 101 -4.02 11.95 1.86
CA SER A 101 -4.35 11.29 3.12
C SER A 101 -3.36 11.64 4.22
N ASN A 102 -3.78 11.64 5.48
CA ASN A 102 -2.88 11.72 6.65
C ASN A 102 -2.07 10.42 6.88
N THR A 103 -2.40 9.34 6.17
CA THR A 103 -1.74 8.03 6.29
C THR A 103 -1.08 7.65 4.97
N PRO A 104 0.07 6.94 4.99
CA PRO A 104 0.59 6.31 3.78
C PRO A 104 -0.42 5.32 3.20
N LYS A 105 -0.36 5.13 1.88
CA LYS A 105 -1.27 4.23 1.16
C LYS A 105 -0.57 3.52 0.01
N GLY A 106 -1.20 2.45 -0.46
CA GLY A 106 -0.93 1.99 -1.82
C GLY A 106 -1.70 2.83 -2.87
N PHE A 107 -1.41 2.65 -4.17
CA PHE A 107 -2.14 3.19 -5.36
C PHE A 107 -1.58 4.53 -5.95
N HIS A 108 -1.94 4.90 -7.20
CA HIS A 108 -1.28 5.75 -8.23
C HIS A 108 -1.75 7.20 -8.47
N GLY A 109 -0.93 7.98 -9.20
CA GLY A 109 -1.03 9.43 -9.42
C GLY A 109 -0.39 10.18 -8.26
N ALA A 110 0.58 11.07 -8.48
CA ALA A 110 1.22 11.77 -7.37
C ALA A 110 1.61 13.18 -7.80
N ALA A 111 0.97 14.18 -7.20
CA ALA A 111 1.51 15.51 -7.10
C ALA A 111 2.41 15.53 -5.87
N ILE A 112 3.71 15.34 -6.08
CA ILE A 112 4.72 15.36 -5.02
C ILE A 112 5.06 16.82 -4.72
N PRO A 113 4.79 17.33 -3.50
CA PRO A 113 5.05 18.72 -3.18
C PRO A 113 6.53 19.09 -3.38
N GLY A 114 6.79 20.23 -4.01
CA GLY A 114 8.14 20.74 -4.26
C GLY A 114 8.83 20.16 -5.51
N CYS A 115 8.19 19.25 -6.24
CA CYS A 115 8.71 18.72 -7.50
C CYS A 115 8.22 19.52 -8.71
N PRO A 116 9.10 19.84 -9.68
CA PRO A 116 8.73 20.63 -10.85
C PRO A 116 7.89 19.83 -11.85
N GLU A 117 7.17 20.54 -12.72
CA GLU A 117 6.45 20.00 -13.88
C GLU A 117 7.44 19.52 -14.96
N THR A 118 7.74 18.23 -14.94
CA THR A 118 8.71 17.60 -15.85
C THR A 118 8.09 17.12 -17.17
N PHE A 119 6.77 17.06 -17.29
CA PHE A 119 6.07 16.69 -18.53
C PHE A 119 5.53 17.98 -19.15
N GLN A 120 5.99 18.31 -20.35
CA GLN A 120 5.70 19.58 -21.01
C GLN A 120 5.35 19.34 -22.48
N SER A 121 4.27 19.92 -22.97
CA SER A 121 4.00 19.95 -24.41
C SER A 121 4.83 21.05 -25.08
N SER A 122 5.73 20.70 -25.98
CA SER A 122 6.38 21.69 -26.85
C SER A 122 5.41 22.08 -27.96
N GLY A 123 5.02 23.35 -28.00
CA GLY A 123 4.34 23.89 -29.18
C GLY A 123 5.26 23.70 -30.39
N GLN A 124 4.79 22.97 -31.41
CA GLN A 124 5.58 22.72 -32.61
C GLN A 124 6.03 24.05 -33.21
N ASN A 125 7.35 24.32 -33.17
CA ASN A 125 8.01 25.25 -34.08
C ASN A 125 8.12 24.59 -35.46
N SER A 126 6.99 24.23 -36.07
CA SER A 126 6.92 24.02 -37.51
C SER A 126 6.80 25.38 -38.16
N ARG A 127 7.94 25.91 -38.61
CA ARG A 127 8.00 26.94 -39.65
C ARG A 127 7.34 26.36 -40.89
N ASP A 128 6.02 26.45 -40.99
CA ASP A 128 5.21 26.44 -42.23
C ASP A 128 3.73 26.18 -41.88
N ARG A 129 2.95 27.24 -41.66
CA ARG A 129 1.74 27.52 -42.44
C ARG A 129 0.96 28.70 -41.87
N ARG A 130 0.47 29.51 -42.81
CA ARG A 130 -0.45 30.63 -42.63
C ARG A 130 -1.85 30.10 -42.31
N GLU A 131 -2.59 30.93 -41.56
CA GLU A 131 -4.06 30.98 -41.44
C GLU A 131 -4.77 29.82 -40.72
N SER A 132 -5.05 30.00 -39.44
CA SER A 132 -6.42 30.23 -38.94
C SER A 132 -6.39 30.51 -37.44
N SER A 133 -7.16 31.51 -37.03
CA SER A 133 -7.33 31.91 -35.64
C SER A 133 -8.22 30.88 -34.91
N GLU A 134 -7.94 30.67 -33.62
CA GLU A 134 -8.75 29.94 -32.61
C GLU A 134 -8.36 28.52 -32.17
N ASP A 135 -7.22 27.96 -32.58
CA ASP A 135 -6.63 26.78 -31.90
C ASP A 135 -5.22 27.09 -31.38
N GLN A 136 -5.14 27.89 -30.30
CA GLN A 136 -3.96 27.85 -29.44
C GLN A 136 -3.98 26.50 -28.73
N GLN A 137 -3.32 25.49 -29.32
CA GLN A 137 -3.04 24.22 -28.67
C GLN A 137 -2.38 24.53 -27.32
N GLN A 138 -3.15 24.41 -26.25
CA GLN A 138 -2.84 24.95 -24.94
C GLN A 138 -1.60 24.23 -24.42
N LYS A 139 -0.50 24.97 -24.26
CA LYS A 139 0.74 24.42 -23.70
C LYS A 139 0.46 24.00 -22.27
N ASP A 140 0.51 22.71 -21.99
CA ASP A 140 0.32 22.16 -20.65
C ASP A 140 1.66 21.68 -20.07
N GLN A 141 1.80 21.84 -18.76
CA GLN A 141 2.93 21.38 -17.99
C GLN A 141 2.42 20.77 -16.69
N HIS A 142 2.82 19.52 -16.41
CA HIS A 142 2.45 18.84 -15.18
C HIS A 142 3.55 17.87 -14.73
N GLN A 143 3.42 17.32 -13.52
CA GLN A 143 4.33 16.28 -13.04
C GLN A 143 4.14 14.96 -13.81
N LYS A 144 5.13 14.06 -13.69
CA LYS A 144 5.14 12.74 -14.33
C LYS A 144 3.84 11.95 -14.06
N VAL A 145 3.08 11.70 -15.12
CA VAL A 145 1.98 10.72 -15.12
C VAL A 145 2.57 9.34 -15.37
N ARG A 146 1.95 8.32 -14.78
CA ARG A 146 2.41 6.94 -14.85
C ARG A 146 1.27 6.10 -15.42
N GLN A 147 1.55 5.03 -16.16
CA GLN A 147 0.50 4.07 -16.52
C GLN A 147 0.35 3.02 -15.42
N VAL A 148 -0.88 2.59 -15.14
CA VAL A 148 -1.13 1.46 -14.23
C VAL A 148 -1.83 0.34 -14.97
N ARG A 149 -1.47 -0.88 -14.56
CA ARG A 149 -2.10 -2.11 -15.05
C ARG A 149 -2.33 -3.08 -13.92
N GLU A 150 -3.06 -4.15 -14.21
CA GLU A 150 -3.30 -5.23 -13.26
C GLU A 150 -1.97 -5.74 -12.67
N GLY A 151 -1.95 -5.86 -11.34
CA GLY A 151 -0.76 -6.28 -10.60
C GLY A 151 0.17 -5.17 -10.15
N ASP A 152 -0.04 -3.91 -10.54
CA ASP A 152 0.79 -2.83 -10.02
C ASP A 152 0.52 -2.60 -8.52
N VAL A 153 1.55 -2.81 -7.70
CA VAL A 153 1.64 -2.31 -6.34
C VAL A 153 2.23 -0.92 -6.43
N VAL A 154 1.47 0.07 -6.01
CA VAL A 154 1.91 1.47 -5.98
C VAL A 154 1.97 1.92 -4.54
N ALA A 155 2.87 2.82 -4.18
CA ALA A 155 3.15 3.24 -2.82
C ALA A 155 3.25 4.77 -2.74
N LEU A 156 2.48 5.37 -1.83
CA LEU A 156 2.39 6.81 -1.62
C LEU A 156 2.57 7.19 -0.15
N PRO A 157 3.43 8.17 0.16
CA PRO A 157 3.52 8.75 1.50
C PRO A 157 2.25 9.50 1.91
N ALA A 158 2.08 9.71 3.22
CA ALA A 158 1.08 10.64 3.74
C ALA A 158 1.31 12.05 3.17
N GLY A 159 0.23 12.77 2.89
CA GLY A 159 0.25 14.15 2.39
C GLY A 159 0.46 14.32 0.88
N VAL A 160 0.81 13.26 0.14
CA VAL A 160 0.95 13.31 -1.32
C VAL A 160 -0.43 13.20 -1.97
N ALA A 161 -0.75 14.13 -2.87
CA ALA A 161 -2.04 14.15 -3.56
C ALA A 161 -2.03 13.22 -4.78
N ASP A 162 -3.09 12.46 -4.98
CA ASP A 162 -3.24 11.45 -6.04
C ASP A 162 -4.57 11.54 -6.76
N TRP A 163 -4.62 11.04 -8.00
CA TRP A 163 -5.80 10.97 -8.86
C TRP A 163 -5.63 9.83 -9.88
N PHE A 164 -6.75 9.29 -10.38
CA PHE A 164 -6.73 8.17 -11.33
C PHE A 164 -7.76 8.37 -12.41
N TYR A 165 -7.33 8.12 -13.64
CA TYR A 165 -8.21 8.09 -14.78
C TYR A 165 -8.20 6.71 -15.40
N ASN A 166 -9.39 6.15 -15.67
CA ASN A 166 -9.52 4.90 -16.38
C ASN A 166 -9.67 5.14 -17.88
N ASN A 167 -8.58 5.00 -18.62
CA ASN A 167 -8.55 5.04 -20.08
C ASN A 167 -8.72 3.66 -20.74
N GLY A 168 -8.94 2.59 -19.95
CA GLY A 168 -9.15 1.24 -20.47
C GLY A 168 -10.63 0.90 -20.70
N ASP A 169 -10.87 -0.23 -21.36
CA ASP A 169 -12.22 -0.70 -21.72
C ASP A 169 -12.92 -1.47 -20.60
N SER A 170 -12.20 -1.85 -19.56
CA SER A 170 -12.73 -2.56 -18.39
C SER A 170 -12.70 -1.68 -17.13
N PRO A 171 -13.57 -1.94 -16.13
CA PRO A 171 -13.50 -1.21 -14.88
C PRO A 171 -12.15 -1.39 -14.18
N LEU A 172 -11.52 -0.27 -13.81
CA LEU A 172 -10.31 -0.25 -13.00
C LEU A 172 -10.66 -0.50 -11.53
N VAL A 173 -10.08 -1.53 -10.92
CA VAL A 173 -10.28 -1.88 -9.50
C VAL A 173 -9.02 -1.59 -8.70
N LEU A 174 -9.14 -0.74 -7.69
CA LEU A 174 -8.06 -0.34 -6.78
C LEU A 174 -8.39 -0.80 -5.36
N VAL A 175 -7.51 -1.57 -4.69
CA VAL A 175 -7.74 -2.07 -3.32
C VAL A 175 -6.75 -1.44 -2.35
N GLN A 176 -7.08 -0.27 -1.81
CA GLN A 176 -6.20 0.55 -0.99
C GLN A 176 -6.13 0.08 0.46
N LEU A 177 -4.91 0.03 1.01
CA LEU A 177 -4.66 -0.06 2.45
C LEU A 177 -4.05 1.26 2.93
N LEU A 178 -4.65 1.80 3.98
CA LEU A 178 -4.23 3.02 4.69
C LEU A 178 -3.65 2.61 6.04
N ASP A 179 -2.38 2.94 6.32
CA ASP A 179 -1.74 2.62 7.61
C ASP A 179 -1.98 3.78 8.61
N THR A 180 -3.07 3.68 9.36
CA THR A 180 -3.46 4.67 10.39
C THR A 180 -2.49 4.70 11.58
N SER A 181 -1.78 3.61 11.85
CA SER A 181 -0.81 3.52 12.94
C SER A 181 0.59 4.02 12.58
N ASN A 182 0.83 4.30 11.29
CA ASN A 182 2.12 4.73 10.80
C ASN A 182 2.64 5.98 11.51
N ALA A 183 3.96 6.07 11.73
CA ALA A 183 4.59 7.25 12.32
C ALA A 183 4.42 8.53 11.49
N ALA A 184 4.18 8.40 10.18
CA ALA A 184 3.85 9.55 9.33
C ALA A 184 2.49 10.18 9.65
N ASN A 185 1.56 9.43 10.25
CA ASN A 185 0.29 9.95 10.72
C ASN A 185 0.44 10.57 12.13
N GLN A 186 0.58 11.90 12.15
CA GLN A 186 0.78 12.68 13.38
C GLN A 186 -0.52 13.17 14.03
N LEU A 187 -1.68 12.81 13.47
CA LEU A 187 -2.98 13.21 13.98
C LEU A 187 -3.45 12.22 15.05
N ASP A 188 -4.33 11.31 14.68
CA ASP A 188 -4.89 10.24 15.49
C ASP A 188 -5.16 9.01 14.60
N GLN A 189 -5.80 7.97 15.13
CA GLN A 189 -6.07 6.74 14.37
C GLN A 189 -7.19 6.88 13.33
N ASP A 190 -7.79 8.05 13.15
CA ASP A 190 -8.81 8.27 12.12
C ASP A 190 -8.13 8.55 10.78
N PHE A 191 -8.52 7.81 9.74
CA PHE A 191 -8.12 8.14 8.38
C PHE A 191 -8.89 9.37 7.89
N ARG A 192 -8.23 10.24 7.13
CA ARG A 192 -8.80 11.46 6.56
C ARG A 192 -8.39 11.56 5.11
N LYS A 193 -9.38 11.69 4.22
CA LYS A 193 -9.12 12.07 2.82
C LYS A 193 -9.42 13.55 2.63
N PHE A 194 -8.40 14.33 2.27
CA PHE A 194 -8.51 15.74 1.98
C PHE A 194 -8.66 15.92 0.48
N PHE A 195 -9.88 16.19 0.02
CA PHE A 195 -10.19 16.33 -1.40
C PHE A 195 -9.87 17.75 -1.90
N LEU A 196 -9.22 17.83 -3.05
CA LEU A 196 -8.90 19.08 -3.75
C LEU A 196 -9.97 19.46 -4.79
N ALA A 197 -10.95 18.60 -5.04
CA ALA A 197 -12.02 18.87 -5.97
C ALA A 197 -13.30 18.12 -5.59
N GLY A 198 -14.41 18.50 -6.21
CA GLY A 198 -15.71 17.86 -6.02
C GLY A 198 -16.32 18.15 -4.64
N ASN A 199 -17.35 17.39 -4.30
CA ASN A 199 -18.09 17.52 -3.05
C ASN A 199 -18.26 16.12 -2.43
N PRO A 200 -17.19 15.58 -1.82
CA PRO A 200 -17.17 14.20 -1.34
C PRO A 200 -18.27 13.93 -0.32
N GLN A 201 -18.89 12.76 -0.36
CA GLN A 201 -19.88 12.39 0.65
C GLN A 201 -19.24 12.20 2.04
N GLN A 202 -19.99 12.52 3.10
CA GLN A 202 -19.49 12.44 4.48
C GLN A 202 -19.13 11.01 4.89
N GLU A 203 -19.82 10.00 4.35
CA GLU A 203 -19.53 8.59 4.63
C GLU A 203 -18.20 8.11 4.05
N LEU A 204 -17.43 8.96 3.35
CA LEU A 204 -16.07 8.64 2.93
C LEU A 204 -15.02 8.85 4.02
N GLN A 205 -15.33 9.64 5.05
CA GLN A 205 -14.40 9.88 6.16
C GLN A 205 -14.49 8.78 7.23
N SER A 206 -13.51 8.76 8.14
CA SER A 206 -13.49 7.82 9.24
C SER A 206 -14.69 7.98 10.19
N GLN A 207 -15.19 6.85 10.66
CA GLN A 207 -16.29 6.70 11.62
C GLN A 207 -15.80 6.16 12.98
N ARG A 208 -14.50 6.18 13.25
CA ARG A 208 -13.93 5.75 14.55
C ARG A 208 -14.36 6.71 15.68
N SER A 209 -14.18 8.02 15.48
CA SER A 209 -14.53 9.03 16.49
C SER A 209 -15.97 9.55 16.43
N SER A 210 -16.79 9.12 15.46
CA SER A 210 -18.18 9.61 15.32
C SER A 210 -19.08 9.17 16.48
N ASN A 211 -18.79 8.03 17.13
CA ASN A 211 -19.52 7.57 18.30
C ASN A 211 -19.28 8.41 19.57
N GLN A 212 -18.19 9.20 19.64
CA GLN A 212 -17.89 10.05 20.80
C GLN A 212 -18.33 11.52 20.61
N ARG A 213 -18.45 12.01 19.37
CA ARG A 213 -18.82 13.41 19.07
C ARG A 213 -20.33 13.70 19.15
N GLY A 214 -21.15 12.70 19.46
CA GLY A 214 -22.61 12.83 19.50
C GLY A 214 -23.18 13.73 20.61
N GLN A 215 -22.42 14.09 21.64
CA GLN A 215 -22.96 14.75 22.84
C GLN A 215 -22.60 16.23 23.06
N HIS A 216 -21.71 16.86 22.27
CA HIS A 216 -21.20 18.21 22.63
C HIS A 216 -21.15 19.28 21.51
N GLU A 217 -21.60 19.04 20.28
CA GLU A 217 -21.63 20.08 19.24
C GLU A 217 -23.05 20.55 18.94
N GLY A 218 -23.35 21.80 19.32
CA GLY A 218 -24.64 22.45 19.09
C GLY A 218 -25.04 22.55 17.62
N GLU A 219 -26.35 22.52 17.36
CA GLU A 219 -27.01 22.49 16.05
C GLU A 219 -26.54 23.56 15.05
N SER A 220 -26.01 24.69 15.53
CA SER A 220 -25.59 25.81 14.67
C SER A 220 -24.26 25.58 13.93
N ARG A 221 -23.37 24.69 14.41
CA ARG A 221 -22.11 24.34 13.71
C ARG A 221 -22.26 23.18 12.71
N ARG A 222 -23.21 22.27 12.95
CA ARG A 222 -23.49 21.14 12.04
C ARG A 222 -23.88 21.60 10.64
N GLY A 223 -24.70 22.65 10.52
CA GLY A 223 -25.16 23.17 9.22
C GLY A 223 -24.09 23.84 8.35
N GLN A 224 -22.98 24.35 8.92
CA GLN A 224 -21.87 24.93 8.16
C GLN A 224 -20.83 23.87 7.75
N GLN A 225 -20.61 22.86 8.59
CA GLN A 225 -19.69 21.75 8.32
C GLN A 225 -20.20 20.81 7.22
N GLU A 226 -21.51 20.76 6.97
CA GLU A 226 -22.09 19.96 5.89
C GLU A 226 -21.97 20.57 4.49
N ARG A 227 -21.72 21.89 4.37
CA ARG A 227 -21.71 22.62 3.09
C ARG A 227 -20.35 22.62 2.38
N TYR A 228 -19.24 22.46 3.11
CA TYR A 228 -17.89 22.59 2.57
C TYR A 228 -17.13 21.28 2.73
N ARG A 229 -17.03 20.49 1.65
CA ARG A 229 -16.49 19.12 1.73
C ARG A 229 -15.15 18.91 1.03
N ASN A 230 -14.77 19.78 0.09
CA ASN A 230 -13.39 19.89 -0.38
C ASN A 230 -12.64 21.00 0.37
N LEU A 231 -11.31 20.99 0.31
CA LEU A 231 -10.47 21.94 1.04
C LEU A 231 -10.76 23.40 0.70
N PHE A 232 -11.04 23.72 -0.57
CA PHE A 232 -11.33 25.09 -1.00
C PHE A 232 -12.59 25.65 -0.36
N GLY A 233 -13.56 24.78 -0.05
CA GLY A 233 -14.81 25.18 0.62
C GLY A 233 -14.59 25.85 1.98
N GLY A 234 -13.51 25.50 2.69
CA GLY A 234 -13.20 26.00 4.03
C GLY A 234 -12.44 27.34 4.09
N PHE A 235 -11.94 27.84 2.95
CA PHE A 235 -11.23 29.12 2.90
C PHE A 235 -12.15 30.28 2.51
N ASP A 236 -11.77 31.50 2.89
CA ASP A 236 -12.46 32.71 2.45
C ASP A 236 -12.34 32.88 0.92
N GLU A 237 -13.46 33.18 0.28
CA GLU A 237 -13.55 33.28 -1.18
C GLU A 237 -12.65 34.39 -1.75
N ARG A 238 -12.54 35.53 -1.06
CA ARG A 238 -11.74 36.67 -1.53
C ARG A 238 -10.25 36.40 -1.33
N LEU A 239 -9.87 35.80 -0.21
CA LEU A 239 -8.48 35.39 0.03
C LEU A 239 -8.01 34.35 -0.99
N LEU A 240 -8.84 33.38 -1.36
CA LEU A 240 -8.50 32.44 -2.44
C LEU A 240 -8.38 33.13 -3.80
N ALA A 241 -9.29 34.06 -4.11
CA ALA A 241 -9.26 34.82 -5.36
C ALA A 241 -7.96 35.63 -5.47
N GLU A 242 -7.53 36.26 -4.38
CA GLU A 242 -6.25 36.96 -4.29
C GLU A 242 -5.06 36.02 -4.42
N ALA A 243 -5.03 34.91 -3.66
CA ALA A 243 -3.92 33.96 -3.66
C ALA A 243 -3.69 33.28 -5.01
N PHE A 244 -4.76 32.92 -5.72
CA PHE A 244 -4.68 32.34 -7.06
C PHE A 244 -4.63 33.40 -8.17
N ASN A 245 -4.81 34.68 -7.84
CA ASN A 245 -4.94 35.79 -8.79
C ASN A 245 -6.03 35.53 -9.86
N VAL A 246 -7.24 35.17 -9.42
CA VAL A 246 -8.39 34.83 -10.27
C VAL A 246 -9.66 35.51 -9.76
N ASP A 247 -10.73 35.48 -10.57
CA ASP A 247 -12.02 36.00 -10.15
C ASP A 247 -12.72 35.09 -9.11
N THR A 248 -13.55 35.70 -8.25
CA THR A 248 -14.30 34.98 -7.22
C THR A 248 -15.32 33.99 -7.78
N LYS A 249 -15.79 34.18 -9.02
CA LYS A 249 -16.69 33.23 -9.69
C LYS A 249 -15.94 31.94 -10.08
N LEU A 250 -14.64 32.00 -10.37
CA LEU A 250 -13.80 30.80 -10.53
C LEU A 250 -13.58 30.09 -9.19
N VAL A 251 -13.29 30.83 -8.12
CA VAL A 251 -13.18 30.27 -6.76
C VAL A 251 -14.47 29.55 -6.34
N ARG A 252 -15.64 30.15 -6.58
CA ARG A 252 -16.94 29.49 -6.32
C ARG A 252 -17.10 28.18 -7.07
N ARG A 253 -16.54 28.08 -8.29
CA ARG A 253 -16.52 26.82 -9.05
C ARG A 253 -15.59 25.78 -8.41
N MET A 254 -14.40 26.17 -7.96
CA MET A 254 -13.45 25.28 -7.26
C MET A 254 -13.99 24.72 -5.93
N ARG A 255 -14.88 25.46 -5.27
CA ARG A 255 -15.53 25.02 -4.02
C ARG A 255 -16.57 23.92 -4.24
N ASN A 256 -17.03 23.70 -5.48
CA ASN A 256 -17.92 22.60 -5.89
C ASN A 256 -19.15 22.37 -4.98
N GLU A 257 -19.69 23.40 -4.31
CA GLU A 257 -20.72 23.23 -3.27
C GLU A 257 -22.00 22.52 -3.74
N ASN A 258 -22.36 22.66 -5.03
CA ASN A 258 -23.54 22.07 -5.64
C ASN A 258 -23.21 20.83 -6.51
N ASP A 259 -21.98 20.32 -6.44
CA ASP A 259 -21.58 19.12 -7.17
C ASP A 259 -22.13 17.88 -6.47
N ASN A 260 -22.86 17.03 -7.19
CA ASN A 260 -23.44 15.80 -6.67
C ASN A 260 -22.87 14.53 -7.34
N ARG A 261 -21.79 14.68 -8.11
CA ARG A 261 -21.17 13.57 -8.87
C ARG A 261 -20.36 12.62 -7.97
N GLY A 262 -20.08 13.02 -6.73
CA GLY A 262 -19.25 12.26 -5.79
C GLY A 262 -17.76 12.43 -6.08
N ILE A 263 -16.97 11.38 -5.81
CA ILE A 263 -15.49 11.44 -5.92
C ILE A 263 -14.93 10.75 -7.17
N ILE A 264 -15.78 10.06 -7.93
CA ILE A 264 -15.42 9.46 -9.23
C ILE A 264 -16.35 10.04 -10.28
N VAL A 265 -15.84 10.96 -11.09
CA VAL A 265 -16.61 11.72 -12.08
C VAL A 265 -16.44 11.13 -13.48
N GLN A 266 -17.44 11.26 -14.32
CA GLN A 266 -17.36 10.87 -15.73
C GLN A 266 -16.66 11.97 -16.52
N VAL A 267 -15.61 11.62 -17.25
CA VAL A 267 -15.02 12.52 -18.24
C VAL A 267 -15.75 12.33 -19.57
N GLN A 268 -16.28 13.41 -20.16
CA GLN A 268 -17.10 13.35 -21.38
C GLN A 268 -16.28 13.14 -22.66
N HIS A 269 -15.05 13.65 -22.65
CA HIS A 269 -14.09 13.52 -23.75
C HIS A 269 -12.83 12.85 -23.21
N GLU A 270 -12.02 12.24 -24.07
CA GLU A 270 -10.77 11.62 -23.62
C GLU A 270 -9.92 12.64 -22.85
N LEU A 271 -9.47 12.25 -21.65
CA LEU A 271 -8.65 13.12 -20.80
C LEU A 271 -7.32 13.39 -21.51
N GLN A 272 -7.13 14.64 -21.94
CA GLN A 272 -5.90 15.07 -22.59
C GLN A 272 -4.82 15.29 -21.53
N VAL A 273 -3.77 14.48 -21.58
CA VAL A 273 -2.62 14.53 -20.68
C VAL A 273 -1.37 14.38 -21.52
N VAL A 274 -0.34 15.19 -21.24
CA VAL A 274 0.96 15.00 -21.89
C VAL A 274 1.56 13.70 -21.34
N SER A 275 1.79 12.70 -22.19
CA SER A 275 2.46 11.47 -21.81
C SER A 275 3.32 10.99 -22.97
N PRO A 276 4.52 10.44 -22.73
CA PRO A 276 5.25 9.74 -23.78
C PRO A 276 4.38 8.60 -24.32
N GLN A 277 4.36 8.44 -25.65
CA GLN A 277 3.66 7.35 -26.31
C GLN A 277 4.48 6.07 -26.13
N GLU A 278 3.93 5.05 -25.48
CA GLU A 278 4.63 3.77 -25.27
C GLU A 278 4.91 3.09 -26.62
N SER A 279 6.18 3.01 -27.01
CA SER A 279 6.63 1.96 -27.93
C SER A 279 7.11 0.76 -27.10
N GLY A 280 6.84 -0.47 -27.56
CA GLY A 280 7.27 -1.68 -26.83
C GLY A 280 8.78 -1.74 -26.55
N GLU A 281 9.58 -1.04 -27.35
CA GLU A 281 11.03 -0.90 -27.17
C GLU A 281 11.42 -0.03 -25.96
N GLU A 282 10.59 0.95 -25.58
CA GLU A 282 10.84 1.80 -24.41
C GLU A 282 10.55 1.07 -23.08
N GLU A 283 9.53 0.21 -23.03
CA GLU A 283 9.29 -0.67 -21.87
C GLU A 283 10.49 -1.61 -21.62
N GLU A 284 11.08 -2.18 -22.68
CA GLU A 284 12.26 -3.04 -22.58
C GLU A 284 13.49 -2.26 -22.11
N ARG A 285 13.72 -1.05 -22.63
CA ARG A 285 14.84 -0.18 -22.21
C ARG A 285 14.71 0.27 -20.75
N GLU A 286 13.50 0.58 -20.29
CA GLU A 286 13.27 0.87 -18.88
C GLU A 286 13.60 -0.35 -18.01
N ARG A 287 13.20 -1.57 -18.41
CA ARG A 287 13.53 -2.82 -17.68
C ARG A 287 15.04 -3.10 -17.66
N GLU A 288 15.77 -2.81 -18.75
CA GLU A 288 17.23 -2.97 -18.81
C GLU A 288 17.96 -1.94 -17.95
N HIS A 289 17.53 -0.66 -17.96
CA HIS A 289 18.04 0.37 -17.06
C HIS A 289 17.78 0.02 -15.58
N GLN A 290 16.64 -0.61 -15.28
CA GLN A 290 16.27 -1.07 -13.94
C GLN A 290 17.21 -2.14 -13.35
N ARG A 291 17.86 -2.96 -14.19
CA ARG A 291 18.84 -3.98 -13.74
C ARG A 291 20.22 -3.39 -13.44
N ARG A 292 20.53 -2.18 -13.92
CA ARG A 292 21.88 -1.59 -13.90
C ARG A 292 22.11 -0.49 -12.86
N GLN A 293 21.08 0.03 -12.19
CA GLN A 293 21.28 1.12 -11.23
C GLN A 293 21.73 0.64 -9.84
N GLY A 294 23.05 0.66 -9.65
CA GLY A 294 23.70 0.97 -8.37
C GLY A 294 24.21 2.41 -8.40
N GLY A 295 23.83 3.20 -7.38
CA GLY A 295 24.48 4.44 -6.92
C GLY A 295 24.94 5.46 -7.97
N GLY A 296 24.08 6.45 -8.29
CA GLY A 296 24.48 7.69 -8.95
C GLY A 296 23.74 8.88 -8.34
N SER A 297 24.49 9.86 -7.85
CA SER A 297 23.98 11.10 -7.26
C SER A 297 23.61 12.09 -8.37
N ASN A 298 22.32 12.29 -8.60
CA ASN A 298 21.78 13.37 -9.44
C ASN A 298 20.87 14.30 -8.61
N GLY A 299 20.48 15.46 -9.15
CA GLY A 299 19.79 16.55 -8.45
C GLY A 299 18.48 16.18 -7.73
N LEU A 300 17.87 17.12 -7.00
CA LEU A 300 16.61 16.90 -6.28
C LEU A 300 15.47 16.50 -7.23
N GLU A 301 15.49 17.04 -8.45
CA GLU A 301 14.59 16.69 -9.55
C GLU A 301 14.74 15.24 -10.02
N GLU A 302 15.88 14.60 -9.77
CA GLU A 302 16.21 13.22 -10.20
C GLU A 302 16.32 12.20 -9.05
N SER A 303 16.05 12.59 -7.79
CA SER A 303 16.12 11.69 -6.63
C SER A 303 14.76 11.42 -5.97
N PHE A 304 14.14 12.43 -5.35
CA PHE A 304 12.84 12.29 -4.69
C PHE A 304 11.67 12.41 -5.68
N CYS A 305 11.76 13.34 -6.62
CA CYS A 305 10.68 13.65 -7.58
C CYS A 305 10.47 12.55 -8.64
N THR A 306 11.52 11.80 -8.95
CA THR A 306 11.52 10.65 -9.86
C THR A 306 11.42 9.31 -9.11
N ALA A 307 11.24 9.33 -7.78
CA ALA A 307 11.17 8.12 -6.99
C ALA A 307 10.21 7.10 -7.62
N ARG A 308 10.66 5.84 -7.68
CA ARG A 308 9.84 4.75 -8.17
C ARG A 308 8.70 4.53 -7.18
N LEU A 309 7.48 4.83 -7.62
CA LEU A 309 6.27 4.67 -6.80
C LEU A 309 5.57 3.34 -7.03
N LYS A 310 5.88 2.60 -8.11
CA LYS A 310 5.17 1.35 -8.44
C LYS A 310 6.08 0.19 -8.83
N HIS A 311 5.59 -1.02 -8.58
CA HIS A 311 6.20 -2.28 -8.98
C HIS A 311 5.11 -3.28 -9.36
N ASN A 312 5.23 -3.98 -10.49
CA ASN A 312 4.24 -4.98 -10.89
C ASN A 312 4.52 -6.31 -10.20
N ILE A 313 3.57 -6.81 -9.40
CA ILE A 313 3.70 -8.05 -8.63
C ILE A 313 3.08 -9.27 -9.34
N ASN A 314 2.49 -9.09 -10.53
CA ASN A 314 1.68 -10.12 -11.18
C ASN A 314 2.48 -10.97 -12.18
N ASN A 315 3.59 -10.46 -12.72
CA ASN A 315 4.43 -11.20 -13.66
C ASN A 315 4.88 -12.56 -13.05
N PRO A 316 4.54 -13.71 -13.67
CA PRO A 316 4.99 -15.02 -13.20
C PRO A 316 6.50 -15.21 -13.20
N GLU A 317 7.23 -14.53 -14.10
CA GLU A 317 8.70 -14.63 -14.20
C GLU A 317 9.41 -13.98 -13.01
N ASP A 318 8.76 -13.02 -12.36
CA ASP A 318 9.29 -12.32 -11.19
C ASP A 318 8.98 -13.07 -9.87
N ALA A 319 8.59 -14.34 -9.92
CA ALA A 319 8.28 -15.12 -8.73
C ALA A 319 9.54 -15.40 -7.88
N ASP A 320 9.52 -14.97 -6.61
CA ASP A 320 10.59 -15.27 -5.65
C ASP A 320 10.59 -16.75 -5.23
N VAL A 321 9.40 -17.34 -5.17
CA VAL A 321 9.20 -18.76 -4.87
C VAL A 321 8.21 -19.32 -5.87
N PHE A 322 8.61 -20.38 -6.57
CA PHE A 322 7.77 -21.08 -7.53
C PHE A 322 7.87 -22.58 -7.34
N ASN A 323 6.72 -23.25 -7.37
CA ASN A 323 6.62 -24.69 -7.50
C ASN A 323 5.60 -25.00 -8.61
N PRO A 324 6.01 -25.68 -9.69
CA PRO A 324 5.16 -25.91 -10.86
C PRO A 324 3.89 -26.72 -10.57
N GLN A 325 3.84 -27.44 -9.45
CA GLN A 325 2.68 -28.24 -9.03
C GLN A 325 1.87 -27.59 -7.90
N ALA A 326 2.29 -26.44 -7.37
CA ALA A 326 1.65 -25.82 -6.21
C ALA A 326 1.29 -24.34 -6.39
N GLY A 327 2.12 -23.59 -7.12
CA GLY A 327 1.90 -22.17 -7.37
C GLY A 327 3.13 -21.32 -7.11
N ARG A 328 2.91 -20.03 -6.83
CA ARG A 328 3.98 -19.02 -6.71
C ARG A 328 3.69 -17.95 -5.66
N LEU A 329 4.77 -17.36 -5.15
CA LEU A 329 4.77 -16.17 -4.29
C LEU A 329 5.70 -15.13 -4.90
N THR A 330 5.24 -13.89 -4.94
CA THR A 330 6.02 -12.71 -5.36
C THR A 330 5.89 -11.63 -4.29
N THR A 331 6.99 -11.01 -3.89
CA THR A 331 7.05 -10.06 -2.78
C THR A 331 7.56 -8.71 -3.27
N VAL A 332 6.91 -7.63 -2.85
CA VAL A 332 7.33 -6.25 -3.07
C VAL A 332 7.67 -5.63 -1.72
N ASN A 333 8.93 -5.26 -1.54
CA ASN A 333 9.52 -4.73 -0.31
C ASN A 333 10.50 -3.59 -0.65
N SER A 334 11.20 -3.03 0.34
CA SER A 334 12.11 -1.91 0.10
C SER A 334 13.34 -2.23 -0.78
N LEU A 335 13.62 -3.52 -1.06
CA LEU A 335 14.70 -3.92 -1.96
C LEU A 335 14.34 -3.74 -3.44
N ASN A 336 13.06 -3.90 -3.80
CA ASN A 336 12.59 -3.79 -5.19
C ASN A 336 11.68 -2.58 -5.44
N LEU A 337 11.19 -1.94 -4.38
CA LEU A 337 10.49 -0.66 -4.42
C LEU A 337 10.96 0.24 -3.26
N PRO A 338 12.05 1.02 -3.43
CA PRO A 338 12.73 1.73 -2.35
C PRO A 338 11.87 2.64 -1.48
N ILE A 339 10.81 3.25 -2.03
CA ILE A 339 9.89 4.10 -1.28
C ILE A 339 9.21 3.36 -0.12
N LEU A 340 9.09 2.03 -0.21
CA LEU A 340 8.56 1.19 0.86
C LEU A 340 9.35 1.32 2.15
N ARG A 341 10.65 1.63 2.09
CA ARG A 341 11.48 1.91 3.28
C ARG A 341 10.95 3.11 4.06
N HIS A 342 10.46 4.14 3.37
CA HIS A 342 9.96 5.35 4.01
C HIS A 342 8.55 5.17 4.58
N ILE A 343 7.69 4.43 3.87
CA ILE A 343 6.31 4.22 4.32
C ILE A 343 6.16 3.01 5.24
N GLN A 344 7.21 2.20 5.43
CA GLN A 344 7.22 1.04 6.33
C GLN A 344 6.15 -0.01 5.99
N LEU A 345 5.90 -0.25 4.70
CA LEU A 345 4.91 -1.21 4.20
C LEU A 345 5.52 -2.15 3.16
N SER A 346 4.98 -3.37 3.04
CA SER A 346 5.28 -4.29 1.94
C SER A 346 4.03 -4.99 1.44
N ALA A 347 4.15 -5.68 0.30
CA ALA A 347 3.09 -6.47 -0.28
C ALA A 347 3.60 -7.84 -0.72
N GLN A 348 2.74 -8.85 -0.71
CA GLN A 348 3.03 -10.15 -1.28
C GLN A 348 1.82 -10.65 -2.06
N ARG A 349 2.03 -11.09 -3.29
CA ARG A 349 1.02 -11.80 -4.07
C ARG A 349 1.28 -13.29 -3.98
N GLY A 350 0.23 -14.04 -3.72
CA GLY A 350 0.26 -15.49 -3.74
C GLY A 350 -0.73 -16.06 -4.75
N VAL A 351 -0.31 -17.10 -5.44
CA VAL A 351 -1.15 -17.93 -6.31
C VAL A 351 -0.93 -19.36 -5.88
N LEU A 352 -2.00 -20.02 -5.45
CA LEU A 352 -2.02 -21.45 -5.20
C LEU A 352 -2.88 -22.14 -6.27
N TYR A 353 -2.31 -23.16 -6.89
CA TYR A 353 -3.02 -24.05 -7.79
C TYR A 353 -4.04 -24.91 -7.03
N PRO A 354 -4.98 -25.57 -7.73
CA PRO A 354 -6.00 -26.38 -7.09
C PRO A 354 -5.45 -27.32 -6.03
N ASN A 355 -6.03 -27.29 -4.83
CA ASN A 355 -5.66 -28.12 -3.68
C ASN A 355 -4.23 -27.94 -3.12
N ALA A 356 -3.45 -27.00 -3.66
CA ALA A 356 -2.12 -26.68 -3.15
C ALA A 356 -2.19 -26.00 -1.78
N LEU A 357 -1.07 -26.08 -1.05
CA LEU A 357 -0.96 -25.59 0.32
C LEU A 357 0.20 -24.59 0.43
N MET A 358 -0.02 -23.43 1.05
CA MET A 358 1.07 -22.62 1.58
C MET A 358 1.46 -23.15 2.96
N THR A 359 2.76 -23.36 3.19
CA THR A 359 3.27 -23.89 4.46
C THR A 359 2.72 -23.11 5.66
N PRO A 360 2.39 -23.77 6.80
CA PRO A 360 2.06 -23.05 8.02
C PRO A 360 3.23 -22.12 8.39
N ASN A 361 2.94 -20.87 8.66
CA ASN A 361 3.94 -19.84 8.93
C ASN A 361 3.37 -18.73 9.82
N TRP A 362 4.23 -17.94 10.46
CA TRP A 362 3.84 -16.69 11.11
C TRP A 362 4.66 -15.52 10.59
N ASN A 363 4.08 -14.32 10.65
CA ASN A 363 4.81 -13.08 10.35
C ASN A 363 5.59 -12.62 11.58
N ILE A 364 6.89 -12.43 11.45
CA ILE A 364 7.80 -12.13 12.57
C ILE A 364 7.67 -10.67 13.01
N ASN A 365 7.53 -9.75 12.07
CA ASN A 365 7.65 -8.30 12.29
C ASN A 365 6.55 -7.47 11.62
N ALA A 366 5.41 -8.07 11.27
CA ALA A 366 4.31 -7.36 10.61
C ALA A 366 2.96 -8.04 10.86
N HIS A 367 1.87 -7.27 10.82
CA HIS A 367 0.55 -7.79 10.53
C HIS A 367 0.44 -8.10 9.03
N SER A 368 -0.48 -8.98 8.64
CA SER A 368 -0.71 -9.34 7.24
C SER A 368 -2.19 -9.23 6.91
N ILE A 369 -2.56 -8.24 6.10
CA ILE A 369 -3.93 -7.96 5.66
C ILE A 369 -4.12 -8.58 4.28
N CYS A 370 -4.87 -9.67 4.20
CA CYS A 370 -5.00 -10.51 3.02
C CYS A 370 -6.32 -10.26 2.29
N TYR A 371 -6.26 -9.66 1.11
CA TYR A 371 -7.39 -9.52 0.19
C TYR A 371 -7.39 -10.65 -0.84
N ILE A 372 -8.50 -11.40 -0.93
CA ILE A 372 -8.64 -12.50 -1.88
C ILE A 372 -9.04 -11.92 -3.25
N THR A 373 -8.16 -12.09 -4.24
CA THR A 373 -8.34 -11.52 -5.58
C THR A 373 -9.05 -12.47 -6.53
N ARG A 374 -8.91 -13.79 -6.34
CA ARG A 374 -9.54 -14.81 -7.19
C ARG A 374 -9.68 -16.14 -6.47
N GLY A 375 -10.73 -16.88 -6.79
CA GLY A 375 -10.94 -18.25 -6.33
C GLY A 375 -11.36 -18.35 -4.87
N SER A 376 -11.06 -19.48 -4.25
CA SER A 376 -11.45 -19.76 -2.85
C SER A 376 -10.53 -20.79 -2.20
N GLY A 377 -10.55 -20.84 -0.87
CA GLY A 377 -9.74 -21.80 -0.13
C GLY A 377 -10.00 -21.74 1.36
N ARG A 378 -9.41 -22.70 2.09
CA ARG A 378 -9.48 -22.76 3.56
C ARG A 378 -8.27 -22.06 4.15
N ILE A 379 -8.51 -21.15 5.09
CA ILE A 379 -7.45 -20.54 5.91
C ILE A 379 -7.70 -20.96 7.37
N GLN A 380 -6.62 -21.27 8.08
CA GLN A 380 -6.62 -21.39 9.53
C GLN A 380 -5.64 -20.39 10.12
N ILE A 381 -6.05 -19.72 11.21
CA ILE A 381 -5.23 -18.77 11.96
C ILE A 381 -5.26 -19.19 13.42
N VAL A 382 -4.08 -19.35 14.02
CA VAL A 382 -3.90 -19.81 15.41
C VAL A 382 -3.22 -18.70 16.22
N GLY A 383 -3.81 -18.39 17.38
CA GLY A 383 -3.32 -17.39 18.32
C GLY A 383 -2.23 -17.92 19.24
N ASP A 384 -1.77 -17.06 20.16
CA ASP A 384 -0.73 -17.34 21.15
C ASP A 384 -1.13 -18.39 22.19
N ASN A 385 -2.43 -18.54 22.46
CA ASN A 385 -2.99 -19.59 23.31
C ASN A 385 -3.10 -20.97 22.61
N GLY A 386 -2.66 -21.09 21.34
CA GLY A 386 -2.74 -22.32 20.55
C GLY A 386 -4.15 -22.64 20.00
N GLN A 387 -5.14 -21.77 20.22
CA GLN A 387 -6.48 -21.94 19.67
C GLN A 387 -6.58 -21.40 18.25
N ALA A 388 -7.33 -22.10 17.40
CA ALA A 388 -7.69 -21.62 16.07
C ALA A 388 -8.73 -20.50 16.19
N VAL A 389 -8.26 -19.26 16.16
CA VAL A 389 -9.11 -18.06 16.16
C VAL A 389 -9.82 -17.84 14.82
N PHE A 390 -9.35 -18.49 13.75
CA PHE A 390 -10.09 -18.65 12.50
C PHE A 390 -9.86 -20.03 11.91
N ASP A 391 -10.93 -20.66 11.46
CA ASP A 391 -10.89 -21.86 10.62
C ASP A 391 -12.09 -21.82 9.68
N GLY A 392 -11.87 -21.50 8.41
CA GLY A 392 -12.97 -21.28 7.50
C GLY A 392 -12.57 -21.12 6.04
N GLN A 393 -13.60 -21.12 5.19
CA GLN A 393 -13.45 -20.80 3.77
C GLN A 393 -13.36 -19.30 3.57
N VAL A 394 -12.50 -18.89 2.63
CA VAL A 394 -12.41 -17.54 2.11
C VAL A 394 -12.68 -17.55 0.61
N ARG A 395 -13.23 -16.45 0.10
CA ARG A 395 -13.56 -16.27 -1.32
C ARG A 395 -13.18 -14.89 -1.80
N GLU A 396 -13.13 -14.74 -3.12
CA GLU A 396 -12.88 -13.47 -3.81
C GLU A 396 -13.64 -12.29 -3.20
N GLY A 397 -12.96 -11.16 -3.08
CA GLY A 397 -13.51 -9.91 -2.54
C GLY A 397 -13.48 -9.81 -1.02
N GLN A 398 -13.13 -10.86 -0.29
CA GLN A 398 -13.01 -10.83 1.17
C GLN A 398 -11.61 -10.39 1.62
N VAL A 399 -11.57 -9.78 2.81
CA VAL A 399 -10.33 -9.43 3.53
C VAL A 399 -10.26 -10.26 4.82
N ILE A 400 -9.09 -10.79 5.13
CA ILE A 400 -8.80 -11.41 6.42
C ILE A 400 -7.44 -10.95 6.94
N THR A 401 -7.37 -10.61 8.22
CA THR A 401 -6.12 -10.13 8.82
C THR A 401 -5.51 -11.22 9.69
N ALA A 402 -4.22 -11.47 9.49
CA ALA A 402 -3.40 -12.27 10.39
C ALA A 402 -2.50 -11.33 11.21
N PRO A 403 -2.73 -11.20 12.52
CA PRO A 403 -1.85 -10.40 13.37
C PRO A 403 -0.42 -10.91 13.39
N GLN A 404 0.52 -10.06 13.79
CA GLN A 404 1.92 -10.45 13.99
C GLN A 404 2.01 -11.69 14.90
N ASN A 405 2.89 -12.63 14.56
CA ASN A 405 3.15 -13.89 15.26
C ASN A 405 1.99 -14.92 15.28
N PHE A 406 0.79 -14.59 14.80
CA PHE A 406 -0.27 -15.59 14.66
C PHE A 406 0.11 -16.56 13.54
N ALA A 407 -0.01 -17.86 13.80
CA ALA A 407 0.33 -18.89 12.83
C ALA A 407 -0.80 -19.05 11.82
N VAL A 408 -0.47 -19.09 10.54
CA VAL A 408 -1.42 -19.13 9.42
C VAL A 408 -1.05 -20.27 8.48
N VAL A 409 -2.06 -21.03 8.06
CA VAL A 409 -1.96 -21.97 6.94
C VAL A 409 -3.06 -21.68 5.93
N LYS A 410 -2.75 -21.82 4.64
CA LYS A 410 -3.69 -21.57 3.54
C LYS A 410 -3.71 -22.77 2.61
N LYS A 411 -4.90 -23.28 2.29
CA LYS A 411 -5.11 -24.35 1.32
C LYS A 411 -6.06 -23.86 0.23
N ALA A 412 -5.66 -23.96 -1.02
CA ALA A 412 -6.54 -23.65 -2.14
C ALA A 412 -7.68 -24.66 -2.25
N GLY A 413 -8.84 -24.18 -2.70
CA GLY A 413 -9.95 -25.02 -3.16
C GLY A 413 -9.69 -25.63 -4.54
N SER A 414 -10.74 -26.14 -5.17
CA SER A 414 -10.67 -26.78 -6.49
C SER A 414 -10.38 -25.82 -7.65
N GLN A 415 -10.65 -24.53 -7.50
CA GLN A 415 -10.41 -23.50 -8.53
C GLN A 415 -9.12 -22.69 -8.29
N GLY A 416 -8.27 -23.12 -7.34
CA GLY A 416 -7.12 -22.34 -6.90
C GLY A 416 -7.51 -21.19 -5.97
N LEU A 417 -6.50 -20.50 -5.46
CA LEU A 417 -6.64 -19.37 -4.56
C LEU A 417 -5.58 -18.31 -4.88
N GLU A 418 -6.02 -17.08 -5.13
CA GLU A 418 -5.13 -15.94 -5.32
C GLU A 418 -5.43 -14.84 -4.32
N TRP A 419 -4.38 -14.19 -3.83
CA TRP A 419 -4.51 -13.11 -2.88
C TRP A 419 -3.36 -12.12 -3.01
N VAL A 420 -3.62 -10.92 -2.49
CA VAL A 420 -2.59 -9.93 -2.17
C VAL A 420 -2.62 -9.71 -0.66
N SER A 421 -1.46 -9.78 -0.03
CA SER A 421 -1.25 -9.50 1.39
C SER A 421 -0.44 -8.24 1.55
N PHE A 422 -1.05 -7.19 2.10
CA PHE A 422 -0.32 -6.02 2.59
C PHE A 422 0.27 -6.32 3.97
N LYS A 423 1.48 -5.86 4.23
CA LYS A 423 2.18 -6.10 5.49
C LYS A 423 2.68 -4.78 6.07
N THR A 424 2.49 -4.61 7.38
CA THR A 424 2.77 -3.37 8.13
C THR A 424 4.26 -3.19 8.47
N ASN A 425 5.15 -3.61 7.57
CA ASN A 425 6.60 -3.43 7.67
C ASN A 425 7.21 -3.48 6.26
N ASP A 426 8.23 -2.69 5.98
CA ASP A 426 8.85 -2.62 4.64
C ASP A 426 9.59 -3.89 4.24
N ASN A 427 10.19 -4.58 5.21
CA ASN A 427 10.87 -5.86 5.04
C ASN A 427 10.22 -6.91 5.93
N ALA A 428 8.93 -7.13 5.70
CA ALA A 428 8.17 -8.11 6.44
C ALA A 428 8.70 -9.53 6.18
N ARG A 429 8.95 -10.27 7.27
CA ARG A 429 9.55 -11.61 7.25
C ARG A 429 8.58 -12.63 7.81
N ILE A 430 8.61 -13.83 7.24
CA ILE A 430 7.87 -14.98 7.75
C ILE A 430 8.81 -16.03 8.32
N SER A 431 8.31 -16.81 9.27
CA SER A 431 8.94 -18.03 9.75
C SER A 431 8.08 -19.23 9.38
N GLN A 432 8.66 -20.22 8.71
CA GLN A 432 7.94 -21.38 8.20
C GLN A 432 7.99 -22.55 9.19
N MET A 433 6.90 -23.30 9.32
CA MET A 433 6.79 -24.41 10.26
C MET A 433 7.06 -25.76 9.61
N ALA A 434 6.76 -25.90 8.32
CA ALA A 434 7.02 -27.11 7.55
C ALA A 434 7.80 -26.78 6.27
N GLY A 435 8.42 -27.79 5.67
CA GLY A 435 9.23 -27.64 4.45
C GLY A 435 10.71 -27.38 4.74
N ARG A 436 11.46 -27.15 3.66
CA ARG A 436 12.93 -27.17 3.66
C ARG A 436 13.59 -26.10 4.51
N VAL A 437 12.96 -24.94 4.65
CA VAL A 437 13.48 -23.79 5.43
C VAL A 437 12.71 -23.58 6.73
N SER A 438 12.08 -24.63 7.24
CA SER A 438 11.25 -24.55 8.45
C SER A 438 12.06 -24.49 9.75
N VAL A 439 11.43 -23.92 10.79
CA VAL A 439 11.94 -23.97 12.17
C VAL A 439 12.08 -25.41 12.67
N ILE A 440 11.19 -26.30 12.25
CA ILE A 440 11.23 -27.72 12.60
C ILE A 440 12.50 -28.37 12.04
N ARG A 441 12.93 -28.02 10.82
CA ARG A 441 14.21 -28.48 10.29
C ARG A 441 15.41 -27.94 11.08
N ALA A 442 15.32 -26.72 11.61
CA ALA A 442 16.39 -26.08 12.37
C ALA A 442 16.59 -26.66 13.79
N ILE A 443 15.55 -27.25 14.39
CA ILE A 443 15.62 -27.84 15.73
C ILE A 443 16.33 -29.22 15.68
N PRO A 444 17.25 -29.55 16.62
CA PRO A 444 17.88 -30.86 16.68
C PRO A 444 16.87 -32.01 16.77
N GLU A 445 17.14 -33.13 16.09
CA GLU A 445 16.25 -34.31 16.08
C GLU A 445 15.88 -34.77 17.48
N ASP A 446 16.84 -34.82 18.39
CA ASP A 446 16.62 -35.27 19.78
C ASP A 446 15.75 -34.30 20.58
N VAL A 447 15.82 -33.00 20.28
CA VAL A 447 14.93 -32.03 20.91
C VAL A 447 13.49 -32.29 20.46
N LEU A 448 13.26 -32.54 19.17
CA LEU A 448 11.92 -32.89 18.65
C LEU A 448 11.42 -34.22 19.20
N ALA A 449 12.28 -35.25 19.24
CA ALA A 449 11.94 -36.57 19.73
C ALA A 449 11.47 -36.51 21.20
N ASN A 450 12.18 -35.79 22.06
CA ASN A 450 11.80 -35.62 23.45
C ASN A 450 10.61 -34.66 23.63
N ALA A 451 10.60 -33.52 22.93
CA ALA A 451 9.54 -32.51 23.06
C ALA A 451 8.16 -33.03 22.62
N PHE A 452 8.12 -33.84 21.56
CA PHE A 452 6.88 -34.43 21.06
C PHE A 452 6.64 -35.86 21.53
N GLN A 453 7.55 -36.45 22.32
CA GLN A 453 7.50 -37.85 22.76
C GLN A 453 7.35 -38.84 21.60
N ILE A 454 8.15 -38.63 20.55
CA ILE A 454 8.16 -39.45 19.33
C ILE A 454 9.50 -40.16 19.13
N SER A 455 9.51 -41.19 18.28
CA SER A 455 10.76 -41.85 17.91
C SER A 455 11.69 -40.90 17.15
N ARG A 456 13.01 -41.16 17.22
CA ARG A 456 14.01 -40.46 16.39
C ARG A 456 13.67 -40.57 14.89
N GLU A 457 13.13 -41.70 14.46
CA GLU A 457 12.70 -41.90 13.06
C GLU A 457 11.55 -40.97 12.68
N ASP A 458 10.54 -40.82 13.54
CA ASP A 458 9.40 -39.92 13.29
C ASP A 458 9.82 -38.45 13.35
N ALA A 459 10.76 -38.10 14.24
CA ALA A 459 11.39 -36.77 14.24
C ALA A 459 12.09 -36.50 12.90
N ARG A 460 12.83 -37.47 12.33
CA ARG A 460 13.40 -37.32 10.97
C ARG A 460 12.34 -37.16 9.90
N LYS A 461 11.26 -37.95 9.95
CA LYS A 461 10.14 -37.83 9.01
C LYS A 461 9.51 -36.45 9.08
N LEU A 462 9.27 -35.92 10.28
CA LEU A 462 8.73 -34.58 10.50
C LEU A 462 9.62 -33.50 9.87
N LYS A 463 10.95 -33.65 9.99
CA LYS A 463 11.93 -32.74 9.38
C LYS A 463 12.01 -32.89 7.85
N ASN A 464 11.87 -34.10 7.30
CA ASN A 464 12.33 -34.40 5.94
C ASN A 464 11.26 -34.87 4.96
N ASN A 465 10.01 -35.10 5.37
CA ASN A 465 8.98 -35.58 4.45
C ASN A 465 8.53 -34.53 3.41
N ARG A 466 8.86 -33.25 3.62
CA ARG A 466 8.57 -32.15 2.69
C ARG A 466 9.87 -31.42 2.36
N ASP A 467 10.29 -31.52 1.11
CA ASP A 467 11.48 -30.83 0.59
C ASP A 467 11.13 -29.53 -0.14
N GLU A 468 9.86 -29.26 -0.36
CA GLU A 468 9.38 -27.97 -0.86
C GLU A 468 9.65 -26.85 0.18
N VAL A 469 9.68 -25.58 -0.28
CA VAL A 469 9.99 -24.42 0.57
C VAL A 469 8.69 -23.80 1.12
N SER A 470 8.04 -22.92 0.36
CA SER A 470 6.89 -22.14 0.86
C SER A 470 5.52 -22.62 0.36
N VAL A 471 5.48 -23.26 -0.82
CA VAL A 471 4.26 -23.72 -1.48
C VAL A 471 4.38 -25.20 -1.85
N PHE A 472 3.39 -25.99 -1.43
CA PHE A 472 3.42 -27.45 -1.43
C PHE A 472 2.35 -28.00 -2.36
N SER A 473 2.73 -29.01 -3.15
CA SER A 473 1.79 -29.73 -3.99
C SER A 473 0.86 -30.57 -3.12
N SER A 474 -0.30 -30.90 -3.68
CA SER A 474 -1.26 -31.78 -3.01
C SER A 474 -0.62 -33.14 -2.74
N SER A 475 -0.89 -33.73 -1.57
CA SER A 475 -0.32 -35.02 -1.17
C SER A 475 -0.70 -36.20 -2.07
N GLN A 476 -1.67 -36.02 -2.98
CA GLN A 476 -2.05 -37.03 -3.98
C GLN A 476 -1.09 -37.03 -5.19
N GLU A 477 -0.53 -35.87 -5.57
CA GLU A 477 0.42 -35.78 -6.69
C GLU A 477 1.85 -36.13 -6.26
N SER A 478 2.25 -35.82 -5.02
CA SER A 478 3.57 -36.16 -4.49
C SER A 478 3.84 -37.67 -4.44
N ARG A 479 2.78 -38.50 -4.47
CA ARG A 479 2.90 -39.97 -4.56
C ARG A 479 3.08 -40.46 -6.00
N ARG A 480 2.46 -39.80 -6.98
CA ARG A 480 2.59 -40.17 -8.41
C ARG A 480 3.96 -39.87 -9.02
N GLY A 481 4.73 -38.96 -8.44
CA GLY A 481 6.09 -38.63 -8.91
C GLY A 481 7.21 -39.44 -8.25
N ARG A 482 6.88 -40.41 -7.37
CA ARG A 482 7.84 -41.29 -6.69
C ARG A 482 7.74 -42.76 -7.14
N ASP A 483 6.85 -43.06 -8.09
CA ASP A 483 6.69 -44.37 -8.70
C ASP A 483 7.37 -44.43 -10.08
#